data_AF-A0A7K4DH63-F1
#
_entry.id   AF-A0A7K4DH63-F1
#
_cell.length_a   1.000
_cell.length_b   1.000
_cell.length_c   1.000
_cell.angle_alpha   90.00
_cell.angle_beta   90.00
_cell.angle_gamma   90.00
#
_symmetry.space_group_name_H-M   'P 1'
#
loop_
_entity.id
_entity.type
_entity.pdbx_description
1 polymer ?
#
loop_
_entity_poly.entity_id
_entity_poly.type
_entity_poly.pdbx_seq_one_letter_code
_entity_poly.pdbx_strand_id
1 'polypeptide(L)'
;MESLNSMRSYTIVRMPEAVQSVSKERVKYIIFGCGSTGYNVAEELEQEDEDLIIVDKDEKRVEDLRDQKYEAFARDIRDPDLLEGLPVPEVAFILTNDRDANLAALKTIKNRYPATFVIARATDPVGVDLLQQEGADIVLYPQEVVARTAIHHIRQLHSSRLALRLYDMLASWEGTLCIVTHLNPDPDSISSAMALSMIARHASHNKLECRILYDGDIGHQENRAFINLLEIKMERITPQVLEECNYIALVDSSGPGVNNKLPKTTRVNIIIDHHKNDEHPSVVADFID
;
A
#
# COMPACT_ATOMS: atom_id res chain seq x y z
N MET A 1 -9.80 38.95 -26.26
CA MET A 1 -10.31 38.36 -27.51
C MET A 1 -9.11 37.72 -28.19
N GLU A 2 -8.87 36.44 -27.87
CA GLU A 2 -9.19 35.27 -28.74
C GLU A 2 -8.16 35.15 -29.87
N SER A 3 -7.55 34.00 -30.20
CA SER A 3 -7.64 32.63 -29.72
C SER A 3 -6.61 31.81 -30.51
N LEU A 4 -5.87 30.95 -29.80
CA LEU A 4 -5.42 29.57 -30.11
C LEU A 4 -4.94 29.10 -31.51
N ASN A 5 -4.02 28.13 -31.36
CA ASN A 5 -3.66 26.97 -32.21
C ASN A 5 -2.66 27.19 -33.35
N SER A 6 -1.76 26.26 -33.67
CA SER A 6 -1.24 25.00 -33.09
C SER A 6 -0.43 24.39 -34.23
N MET A 7 0.79 23.92 -33.96
CA MET A 7 1.31 22.64 -34.46
C MET A 7 2.82 22.56 -34.19
N ARG A 8 3.17 21.90 -33.07
CA ARG A 8 4.49 21.28 -32.94
C ARG A 8 4.44 19.93 -33.63
N SER A 9 5.38 19.74 -34.55
CA SER A 9 5.59 18.56 -35.37
C SER A 9 5.71 17.30 -34.50
N TYR A 10 4.83 16.32 -34.71
CA TYR A 10 4.99 14.99 -34.14
C TYR A 10 5.98 14.20 -34.99
N THR A 11 7.07 13.76 -34.37
CA THR A 11 7.99 12.76 -34.94
C THR A 11 7.22 11.46 -35.13
N ILE A 12 7.07 11.02 -36.39
CA ILE A 12 6.52 9.72 -36.73
C ILE A 12 7.54 8.66 -36.27
N VAL A 13 7.23 7.96 -35.18
CA VAL A 13 7.95 6.74 -34.78
C VAL A 13 7.57 5.67 -35.80
N ARG A 14 8.51 5.30 -36.68
CA ARG A 14 8.35 4.15 -37.57
C ARG A 14 8.16 2.89 -36.72
N MET A 15 6.99 2.26 -36.83
CA MET A 15 6.77 0.92 -36.31
C MET A 15 7.66 -0.05 -37.10
N PRO A 16 8.38 -0.98 -36.46
CA PRO A 16 9.08 -2.04 -37.18
C PRO A 16 8.05 -2.87 -37.97
N GLU A 17 8.41 -3.21 -39.20
CA GLU A 17 7.58 -3.99 -40.13
C GLU A 17 7.12 -5.29 -39.49
N ALA A 18 5.83 -5.60 -39.67
CA ALA A 18 5.20 -6.79 -39.16
C ALA A 18 5.91 -8.06 -39.68
N VAL A 19 6.63 -8.72 -38.79
CA VAL A 19 7.00 -10.12 -38.97
C VAL A 19 5.70 -10.92 -38.93
N GLN A 20 5.40 -11.63 -40.02
CA GLN A 20 4.23 -12.49 -40.17
C GLN A 20 4.09 -13.41 -38.95
N SER A 21 3.15 -13.11 -38.05
CA SER A 21 2.87 -13.94 -36.89
C SER A 21 1.83 -15.00 -37.28
N VAL A 22 2.28 -16.24 -37.35
CA VAL A 22 1.41 -17.38 -37.04
C VAL A 22 0.83 -17.05 -35.67
N SER A 23 -0.50 -16.90 -35.57
CA SER A 23 -1.18 -16.59 -34.31
C SER A 23 -0.96 -17.73 -33.33
N LYS A 24 0.11 -17.65 -32.52
CA LYS A 24 0.32 -18.57 -31.42
C LYS A 24 -0.81 -18.34 -30.42
N GLU A 25 -1.48 -19.43 -30.07
CA GLU A 25 -2.47 -19.47 -29.02
C GLU A 25 -1.89 -18.85 -27.75
N ARG A 26 -2.68 -18.01 -27.09
CA ARG A 26 -2.30 -17.32 -25.85
C ARG A 26 -3.03 -17.95 -24.69
N VAL A 27 -2.37 -17.98 -23.54
CA VAL A 27 -2.95 -18.39 -22.27
C VAL A 27 -2.69 -17.29 -21.26
N LYS A 28 -3.58 -17.13 -20.29
CA LYS A 28 -3.41 -16.08 -19.29
C LYS A 28 -2.26 -16.40 -18.34
N TYR A 29 -2.26 -17.62 -17.78
CA TYR A 29 -1.29 -18.04 -16.77
C TYR A 29 -0.58 -19.34 -17.13
N ILE A 30 0.74 -19.39 -16.91
CA ILE A 30 1.48 -20.65 -16.80
C ILE A 30 2.25 -20.68 -15.49
N ILE A 31 2.11 -21.76 -14.72
CA ILE A 31 2.88 -22.02 -13.50
C ILE A 31 3.98 -23.06 -13.78
N PHE A 32 5.23 -22.63 -13.67
CA PHE A 32 6.44 -23.46 -13.73
C PHE A 32 6.89 -23.83 -12.31
N GLY A 33 6.56 -25.04 -11.89
CA GLY A 33 6.80 -25.57 -10.54
C GLY A 33 5.56 -25.49 -9.66
N CYS A 34 4.89 -26.63 -9.49
CA CYS A 34 3.69 -26.77 -8.68
C CYS A 34 3.98 -27.44 -7.34
N GLY A 35 5.02 -27.00 -6.63
CA GLY A 35 5.22 -27.37 -5.23
C GLY A 35 4.13 -26.75 -4.33
N SER A 36 4.37 -26.67 -3.03
CA SER A 36 3.42 -26.03 -2.10
C SER A 36 3.00 -24.62 -2.55
N THR A 37 3.96 -23.77 -2.92
CA THR A 37 3.66 -22.40 -3.39
C THR A 37 2.92 -22.38 -4.72
N GLY A 38 3.33 -23.20 -5.69
CA GLY A 38 2.66 -23.22 -7.00
C GLY A 38 1.23 -23.75 -6.92
N TYR A 39 0.98 -24.75 -6.07
CA TYR A 39 -0.36 -25.26 -5.83
C TYR A 39 -1.29 -24.22 -5.19
N ASN A 40 -0.83 -23.49 -4.16
CA ASN A 40 -1.65 -22.41 -3.56
C ASN A 40 -1.94 -21.29 -4.57
N VAL A 41 -1.00 -20.98 -5.47
CA VAL A 41 -1.25 -20.00 -6.54
C VAL A 41 -2.28 -20.55 -7.54
N ALA A 42 -2.22 -21.83 -7.89
CA ALA A 42 -3.21 -22.46 -8.77
C ALA A 42 -4.61 -22.44 -8.16
N GLU A 43 -4.76 -22.78 -6.87
CA GLU A 43 -6.06 -22.77 -6.18
C GLU A 43 -6.69 -21.37 -6.10
N GLU A 44 -5.89 -20.32 -5.87
CA GLU A 44 -6.42 -18.95 -5.83
C GLU A 44 -6.81 -18.44 -7.22
N LEU A 45 -6.05 -18.80 -8.26
CA LEU A 45 -6.37 -18.41 -9.64
C LEU A 45 -7.57 -19.17 -10.20
N GLU A 46 -7.81 -20.41 -9.78
CA GLU A 46 -8.98 -21.20 -10.19
C GLU A 46 -10.29 -20.53 -9.76
N GLN A 47 -10.30 -19.82 -8.62
CA GLN A 47 -11.49 -19.08 -8.17
C GLN A 47 -11.90 -17.94 -9.11
N GLU A 48 -11.00 -17.51 -9.99
CA GLU A 48 -11.23 -16.41 -10.94
C GLU A 48 -11.69 -16.89 -12.34
N ASP A 49 -11.87 -18.21 -12.57
CA ASP A 49 -12.28 -18.83 -13.85
C ASP A 49 -11.35 -18.50 -15.03
N GLU A 50 -10.04 -18.55 -14.79
CA GLU A 50 -9.01 -18.15 -15.76
C GLU A 50 -8.24 -19.32 -16.37
N ASP A 51 -7.81 -19.17 -17.63
CA ASP A 51 -7.01 -20.18 -18.32
C ASP A 51 -5.62 -20.35 -17.68
N LEU A 52 -5.40 -21.51 -17.07
CA LEU A 52 -4.18 -21.86 -16.33
C LEU A 52 -3.58 -23.18 -16.81
N ILE A 53 -2.29 -23.14 -17.17
CA ILE A 53 -1.48 -24.34 -17.43
C ILE A 53 -0.42 -24.49 -16.35
N ILE A 54 -0.17 -25.74 -15.94
CA ILE A 54 0.82 -26.07 -14.92
C ILE A 54 1.92 -26.97 -15.51
N VAL A 55 3.18 -26.69 -15.16
CA VAL A 55 4.34 -27.47 -15.56
C VAL A 55 5.10 -27.89 -14.30
N ASP A 56 5.34 -29.18 -14.12
CA ASP A 56 6.16 -29.70 -13.03
C ASP A 56 6.99 -30.89 -13.51
N LYS A 57 8.13 -31.17 -12.88
CA LYS A 57 8.97 -32.33 -13.23
C LYS A 57 8.52 -33.63 -12.58
N ASP A 58 7.74 -33.55 -11.50
CA ASP A 58 7.24 -34.70 -10.76
C ASP A 58 6.00 -35.26 -11.46
N GLU A 59 6.17 -36.39 -12.16
CA GLU A 59 5.10 -37.06 -12.92
C GLU A 59 3.88 -37.36 -12.05
N LYS A 60 4.10 -37.82 -10.81
CA LYS A 60 3.00 -38.14 -9.89
C LYS A 60 2.20 -36.88 -9.55
N ARG A 61 2.89 -35.76 -9.31
CA ARG A 61 2.20 -34.49 -9.05
C ARG A 61 1.40 -34.01 -10.25
N VAL A 62 1.91 -34.21 -11.46
CA VAL A 62 1.20 -33.88 -12.69
C VAL A 62 -0.03 -34.75 -12.88
N GLU A 63 0.04 -36.05 -12.57
CA GLU A 63 -1.11 -36.94 -12.55
C GLU A 63 -2.16 -36.46 -11.53
N ASP A 64 -1.76 -36.17 -10.29
CA ASP A 64 -2.65 -35.67 -9.24
C ASP A 64 -3.35 -34.35 -9.64
N LEU A 65 -2.65 -33.46 -10.36
CA LEU A 65 -3.21 -32.20 -10.88
C LEU A 65 -4.21 -32.43 -12.01
N ARG A 66 -3.95 -33.40 -12.90
CA ARG A 66 -4.88 -33.77 -13.99
C ARG A 66 -6.15 -34.42 -13.45
N ASP A 67 -6.05 -35.21 -12.39
CA ASP A 67 -7.21 -35.76 -11.68
C ASP A 67 -8.09 -34.66 -11.07
N GLN A 68 -7.47 -33.52 -10.71
CA GLN A 68 -8.14 -32.29 -10.28
C GLN A 68 -8.60 -31.40 -11.44
N LYS A 69 -8.45 -31.85 -12.69
CA LYS A 69 -8.84 -31.17 -13.95
C LYS A 69 -7.98 -29.97 -14.34
N TYR A 70 -6.82 -29.77 -13.72
CA TYR A 70 -5.85 -28.81 -14.24
C TYR A 70 -5.22 -29.31 -15.54
N GLU A 71 -4.97 -28.40 -16.48
CA GLU A 71 -4.11 -28.69 -17.61
C GLU A 71 -2.64 -28.69 -17.16
N ALA A 72 -2.04 -29.88 -17.06
CA ALA A 72 -0.68 -30.05 -16.51
C ALA A 72 0.26 -30.87 -17.40
N PHE A 73 1.55 -30.48 -17.43
CA PHE A 73 2.62 -31.12 -18.22
C PHE A 73 3.82 -31.52 -17.37
N ALA A 74 4.32 -32.75 -17.57
CA ALA A 74 5.52 -33.26 -16.92
C ALA A 74 6.78 -32.83 -17.68
N ARG A 75 7.52 -31.82 -17.19
CA ARG A 75 8.76 -31.28 -17.81
C ARG A 75 9.72 -30.72 -16.76
N ASP A 76 11.03 -30.81 -16.98
CA ASP A 76 12.00 -30.03 -16.20
C ASP A 76 12.08 -28.61 -16.79
N ILE A 77 11.92 -27.61 -15.91
CA ILE A 77 11.93 -26.21 -16.32
C ILE A 77 13.35 -25.71 -16.69
N ARG A 78 14.37 -26.53 -16.47
CA ARG A 78 15.73 -26.31 -16.98
C ARG A 78 15.87 -26.57 -18.48
N ASP A 79 14.97 -27.36 -19.04
CA ASP A 79 15.12 -27.83 -20.41
C ASP A 79 14.97 -26.66 -21.40
N PRO A 80 15.88 -26.51 -22.39
CA PRO A 80 15.77 -25.45 -23.39
C PRO A 80 14.46 -25.49 -24.19
N ASP A 81 13.87 -26.69 -24.31
CA ASP A 81 12.64 -26.95 -25.04
C ASP A 81 11.38 -26.81 -24.15
N LEU A 82 11.52 -26.27 -22.93
CA LEU A 82 10.44 -26.05 -21.96
C LEU A 82 9.15 -25.50 -22.59
N LEU A 83 9.28 -24.55 -23.52
CA LEU A 83 8.18 -23.81 -24.15
C LEU A 83 7.66 -24.44 -25.44
N GLU A 84 8.16 -25.62 -25.83
CA GLU A 84 7.71 -26.29 -27.05
C GLU A 84 6.29 -26.85 -26.88
N GLY A 85 5.39 -26.49 -27.81
CA GLY A 85 3.99 -26.92 -27.76
C GLY A 85 3.12 -26.24 -26.69
N LEU A 86 3.66 -25.33 -25.87
CA LEU A 86 2.87 -24.52 -24.94
C LEU A 86 2.38 -23.22 -25.62
N PRO A 87 1.16 -22.75 -25.29
CA PRO A 87 0.71 -21.42 -25.68
C PRO A 87 1.58 -20.33 -25.03
N VAL A 88 1.49 -19.10 -25.56
CA VAL A 88 2.26 -17.97 -25.03
C VAL A 88 1.57 -17.43 -23.77
N PRO A 89 2.21 -17.44 -22.59
CA PRO A 89 1.65 -16.86 -21.37
C PRO A 89 1.67 -15.34 -21.41
N GLU A 90 0.58 -14.72 -20.94
CA GLU A 90 0.60 -13.31 -20.52
C GLU A 90 1.42 -13.15 -19.24
N VAL A 91 1.18 -14.03 -18.26
CA VAL A 91 1.90 -14.09 -16.99
C VAL A 91 2.48 -15.50 -16.79
N ALA A 92 3.78 -15.57 -16.50
CA ALA A 92 4.49 -16.80 -16.16
C ALA A 92 4.96 -16.76 -14.69
N PHE A 93 4.54 -17.74 -13.91
CA PHE A 93 5.01 -17.95 -12.54
C PHE A 93 6.14 -18.99 -12.53
N ILE A 94 7.27 -18.68 -11.92
CA ILE A 94 8.40 -19.62 -11.76
C ILE A 94 8.59 -19.86 -10.25
N LEU A 95 8.08 -20.98 -9.73
CA LEU A 95 7.81 -21.14 -8.30
C LEU A 95 8.52 -22.35 -7.66
N THR A 96 9.54 -22.92 -8.32
CA THR A 96 10.29 -24.05 -7.73
C THR A 96 11.18 -23.61 -6.57
N ASN A 97 11.61 -24.57 -5.75
CA ASN A 97 12.62 -24.38 -4.70
C ASN A 97 14.05 -24.53 -5.22
N ASP A 98 14.25 -24.53 -6.53
CA ASP A 98 15.51 -24.82 -7.19
C ASP A 98 16.02 -23.57 -7.92
N ARG A 99 17.03 -22.95 -7.33
CA ARG A 99 17.55 -21.66 -7.80
C ARG A 99 17.96 -21.70 -9.26
N ASP A 100 18.71 -22.73 -9.64
CA ASP A 100 19.31 -22.82 -10.97
C ASP A 100 18.24 -23.17 -12.01
N ALA A 101 17.22 -23.95 -11.63
CA ALA A 101 16.05 -24.20 -12.47
C ALA A 101 15.23 -22.93 -12.72
N ASN A 102 14.97 -22.13 -11.67
CA ASN A 102 14.22 -20.89 -11.80
C ASN A 102 14.93 -19.89 -12.72
N LEU A 103 16.26 -19.77 -12.58
CA LEU A 103 17.09 -18.92 -13.43
C LEU A 103 17.08 -19.37 -14.90
N ALA A 104 17.22 -20.68 -15.15
CA ALA A 104 17.19 -21.24 -16.49
C ALA A 104 15.83 -21.00 -17.17
N ALA A 105 14.74 -21.27 -16.47
CA ALA A 105 13.38 -21.03 -16.97
C ALA A 105 13.15 -19.55 -17.30
N LEU A 106 13.57 -18.63 -16.41
CA LEU A 106 13.45 -17.18 -16.62
C LEU A 106 14.16 -16.76 -17.91
N LYS A 107 15.40 -17.20 -18.12
CA LYS A 107 16.17 -16.92 -19.33
C LYS A 107 15.47 -17.44 -20.57
N THR A 108 15.00 -18.69 -20.54
CA THR A 108 14.28 -19.31 -21.65
C THR A 108 13.02 -18.53 -22.01
N ILE A 109 12.23 -18.12 -21.02
CA ILE A 109 11.00 -17.34 -21.21
C ILE A 109 11.31 -15.95 -21.77
N LYS A 110 12.22 -15.19 -21.14
CA LYS A 110 12.53 -13.82 -21.58
C LYS A 110 13.22 -13.75 -22.93
N ASN A 111 14.05 -14.75 -23.28
CA ASN A 111 14.67 -14.82 -24.61
C ASN A 111 13.65 -15.12 -25.71
N ARG A 112 12.67 -16.00 -25.44
CA ARG A 112 11.68 -16.41 -26.45
C ARG A 112 10.50 -15.46 -26.53
N TYR A 113 10.04 -14.95 -25.38
CA TYR A 113 8.87 -14.09 -25.22
C TYR A 113 9.21 -12.90 -24.28
N PRO A 114 9.94 -11.88 -24.77
CA PRO A 114 10.38 -10.74 -23.94
C PRO A 114 9.22 -9.95 -23.29
N ALA A 115 8.02 -10.02 -23.88
CA ALA A 115 6.83 -9.32 -23.41
C ALA A 115 6.03 -10.07 -22.34
N THR A 116 6.32 -11.35 -22.07
CA THR A 116 5.66 -12.10 -20.99
C THR A 116 6.06 -11.51 -19.64
N PHE A 117 5.06 -11.24 -18.79
CA PHE A 117 5.28 -10.79 -17.41
C PHE A 117 5.68 -12.00 -16.55
N VAL A 118 6.81 -11.93 -15.87
CA VAL A 118 7.37 -13.06 -15.12
C VAL A 118 7.44 -12.76 -13.63
N ILE A 119 6.80 -13.61 -12.84
CA ILE A 119 6.88 -13.63 -11.38
C ILE A 119 7.74 -14.82 -10.97
N ALA A 120 8.94 -14.57 -10.45
CA ALA A 120 9.89 -15.62 -10.11
C ALA A 120 10.14 -15.72 -8.60
N ARG A 121 10.27 -16.95 -8.09
CA ARG A 121 10.64 -17.22 -6.71
C ARG A 121 12.15 -17.25 -6.54
N ALA A 122 12.66 -16.46 -5.61
CA ALA A 122 14.00 -16.59 -5.08
C ALA A 122 14.04 -17.62 -3.93
N THR A 123 15.12 -18.39 -3.86
CA THR A 123 15.39 -19.37 -2.79
C THR A 123 16.25 -18.81 -1.67
N ASP A 124 17.00 -17.75 -1.98
CA ASP A 124 17.95 -17.08 -1.12
C ASP A 124 18.10 -15.61 -1.55
N PRO A 125 18.69 -14.74 -0.71
CA PRO A 125 18.83 -13.31 -1.02
C PRO A 125 19.65 -13.02 -2.29
N VAL A 126 20.67 -13.82 -2.62
CA VAL A 126 21.49 -13.62 -3.83
C VAL A 126 20.66 -13.88 -5.08
N GLY A 127 19.78 -14.88 -5.01
CA GLY A 127 18.81 -15.18 -6.07
C GLY A 127 17.84 -14.03 -6.35
N VAL A 128 17.56 -13.15 -5.39
CA VAL A 128 16.67 -11.99 -5.61
C VAL A 128 17.26 -11.06 -6.66
N ASP A 129 18.49 -10.60 -6.42
CA ASP A 129 19.19 -9.67 -7.31
C ASP A 129 19.41 -10.30 -8.70
N LEU A 130 19.78 -11.58 -8.73
CA LEU A 130 20.06 -12.29 -9.97
C LEU A 130 18.82 -12.43 -10.86
N LEU A 131 17.68 -12.82 -10.28
CA LEU A 131 16.43 -12.95 -11.03
C LEU A 131 15.93 -11.59 -11.55
N GLN A 132 16.09 -10.51 -10.77
CA GLN A 132 15.76 -9.16 -11.22
C GLN A 132 16.64 -8.72 -12.40
N GLN A 133 17.95 -8.96 -12.32
CA GLN A 133 18.89 -8.60 -13.38
C GLN A 133 18.61 -9.33 -14.71
N GLU A 134 18.14 -10.56 -14.62
CA GLU A 134 17.79 -11.41 -15.78
C GLU A 134 16.37 -11.15 -16.30
N GLY A 135 15.69 -10.14 -15.75
CA GLY A 135 14.47 -9.56 -16.29
C GLY A 135 13.17 -10.01 -15.65
N ALA A 136 13.18 -10.73 -14.52
CA ALA A 136 11.95 -11.01 -13.79
C ALA A 136 11.26 -9.70 -13.36
N ASP A 137 9.96 -9.57 -13.66
CA ASP A 137 9.19 -8.37 -13.37
C ASP A 137 8.87 -8.24 -11.88
N ILE A 138 8.61 -9.39 -11.22
CA ILE A 138 8.46 -9.49 -9.77
C ILE A 138 9.31 -10.66 -9.28
N VAL A 139 10.05 -10.43 -8.20
CA VAL A 139 10.77 -11.49 -7.49
C VAL A 139 10.20 -11.68 -6.10
N LEU A 140 9.74 -12.89 -5.81
CA LEU A 140 9.19 -13.29 -4.53
C LEU A 140 10.27 -14.02 -3.72
N TYR A 141 10.64 -13.45 -2.58
CA TYR A 141 11.42 -14.17 -1.58
C TYR A 141 10.51 -14.54 -0.40
N PRO A 142 10.01 -15.79 -0.32
CA PRO A 142 8.93 -16.16 0.61
C PRO A 142 9.21 -15.81 2.07
N GLN A 143 10.45 -15.97 2.52
CA GLN A 143 10.86 -15.69 3.89
C GLN A 143 10.67 -14.21 4.25
N GLU A 144 11.00 -13.30 3.33
CA GLU A 144 10.83 -11.87 3.53
C GLU A 144 9.35 -11.46 3.45
N VAL A 145 8.60 -12.04 2.50
CA VAL A 145 7.16 -11.79 2.37
C VAL A 145 6.43 -12.19 3.66
N VAL A 146 6.70 -13.38 4.20
CA VAL A 146 6.11 -13.86 5.46
C VAL A 146 6.50 -12.96 6.63
N ALA A 147 7.78 -12.59 6.75
CA ALA A 147 8.25 -11.72 7.82
C ALA A 147 7.56 -10.33 7.77
N ARG A 148 7.43 -9.74 6.58
CA ARG A 148 6.75 -8.45 6.39
C ARG A 148 5.27 -8.54 6.79
N THR A 149 4.58 -9.62 6.40
CA THR A 149 3.18 -9.84 6.78
C THR A 149 3.01 -10.00 8.29
N ALA A 150 3.89 -10.73 8.97
CA ALA A 150 3.85 -10.88 10.42
C ALA A 150 4.03 -9.53 11.14
N ILE A 151 5.00 -8.71 10.71
CA ILE A 151 5.21 -7.36 11.26
C ILE A 151 4.02 -6.45 10.97
N HIS A 152 3.40 -6.57 9.79
CA HIS A 152 2.21 -5.81 9.44
C HIS A 152 1.04 -6.09 10.41
N HIS A 153 0.76 -7.35 10.72
CA HIS A 153 -0.29 -7.71 11.69
C HIS A 153 0.01 -7.22 13.10
N ILE A 154 1.27 -7.30 13.54
CA ILE A 154 1.67 -6.75 14.85
C ILE A 154 1.40 -5.23 14.88
N ARG A 155 1.78 -4.49 13.84
CA ARG A 155 1.51 -3.05 13.74
C ARG A 155 0.01 -2.75 13.77
N GLN A 156 -0.80 -3.50 13.02
CA GLN A 156 -2.26 -3.35 13.05
C GLN A 156 -2.83 -3.56 14.46
N LEU A 157 -2.38 -4.58 15.19
CA LEU A 157 -2.82 -4.82 16.57
C LEU A 157 -2.47 -3.65 17.51
N HIS A 158 -1.28 -3.05 17.35
CA HIS A 158 -0.89 -1.88 18.13
C HIS A 158 -1.79 -0.68 17.81
N SER A 159 -1.99 -0.34 16.53
CA SER A 159 -2.85 0.77 16.11
C SER A 159 -4.31 0.57 16.55
N SER A 160 -4.86 -0.65 16.44
CA SER A 160 -6.21 -0.93 16.91
C SER A 160 -6.36 -0.73 18.43
N ARG A 161 -5.35 -1.11 19.23
CA ARG A 161 -5.36 -0.88 20.68
C ARG A 161 -5.29 0.60 21.04
N LEU A 162 -4.46 1.38 20.34
CA LEU A 162 -4.37 2.82 20.52
C LEU A 162 -5.71 3.49 20.16
N ALA A 163 -6.31 3.11 19.02
CA ALA A 163 -7.61 3.61 18.61
C ALA A 163 -8.72 3.31 19.65
N LEU A 164 -8.76 2.08 20.20
CA LEU A 164 -9.71 1.72 21.25
C LEU A 164 -9.48 2.53 22.54
N ARG A 165 -8.21 2.69 22.95
CA ARG A 165 -7.88 3.50 24.13
C ARG A 165 -8.31 4.96 23.95
N LEU A 166 -8.05 5.56 22.78
CA LEU A 166 -8.49 6.91 22.46
C LEU A 166 -10.02 7.01 22.49
N TYR A 167 -10.70 6.04 21.88
CA TYR A 167 -12.16 5.98 21.86
C TYR A 167 -12.76 5.91 23.27
N ASP A 168 -12.24 5.01 24.12
CA ASP A 168 -12.70 4.86 25.52
C ASP A 168 -12.44 6.12 26.35
N MET A 169 -11.28 6.77 26.15
CA MET A 169 -10.97 8.05 26.79
C MET A 169 -12.00 9.12 26.39
N LEU A 170 -12.24 9.30 25.09
CA LEU A 170 -13.19 10.28 24.57
C LEU A 170 -14.64 9.97 25.00
N ALA A 171 -15.01 8.70 25.09
CA ALA A 171 -16.34 8.27 25.54
C ALA A 171 -16.65 8.66 27.00
N SER A 172 -15.61 8.83 27.82
CA SER A 172 -15.73 9.21 29.23
C SER A 172 -15.75 10.73 29.47
N TRP A 173 -15.50 11.54 28.45
CA TRP A 173 -15.37 13.00 28.58
C TRP A 173 -16.68 13.73 28.27
N GLU A 174 -16.88 14.87 28.93
CA GLU A 174 -17.99 15.81 28.70
C GLU A 174 -17.45 17.24 28.70
N GLY A 175 -18.09 18.16 27.98
CA GLY A 175 -17.66 19.57 27.87
C GLY A 175 -17.06 19.89 26.50
N THR A 176 -15.99 20.67 26.45
CA THR A 176 -15.39 21.17 25.20
C THR A 176 -14.00 20.60 24.93
N LEU A 177 -13.81 19.92 23.81
CA LEU A 177 -12.53 19.50 23.26
C LEU A 177 -12.09 20.47 22.15
N CYS A 178 -10.96 21.12 22.35
CA CYS A 178 -10.32 21.97 21.37
C CYS A 178 -9.21 21.20 20.66
N ILE A 179 -9.33 21.04 19.34
CA ILE A 179 -8.38 20.33 18.50
C ILE A 179 -7.56 21.36 17.74
N VAL A 180 -6.29 21.49 18.11
CA VAL A 180 -5.36 22.50 17.59
C VAL A 180 -4.52 21.86 16.49
N THR A 181 -4.62 22.43 15.28
CA THR A 181 -3.73 22.08 14.16
C THR A 181 -2.35 22.71 14.34
N HIS A 182 -1.39 22.25 13.55
CA HIS A 182 -0.11 22.94 13.43
C HIS A 182 -0.24 24.34 12.78
N LEU A 183 0.84 25.11 12.76
CA LEU A 183 0.93 26.44 12.18
C LEU A 183 0.78 26.39 10.66
N ASN A 184 -0.13 27.19 10.09
CA ASN A 184 -0.46 27.20 8.66
C ASN A 184 -0.94 25.82 8.16
N PRO A 185 -2.15 25.39 8.57
CA PRO A 185 -2.56 24.01 8.41
C PRO A 185 -2.68 23.55 6.96
N ASP A 186 -2.07 22.39 6.69
CA ASP A 186 -2.18 21.66 5.44
C ASP A 186 -3.42 20.73 5.42
N PRO A 187 -3.76 20.10 4.27
CA PRO A 187 -4.91 19.22 4.17
C PRO A 187 -4.89 18.05 5.17
N ASP A 188 -3.71 17.54 5.53
CA ASP A 188 -3.55 16.37 6.40
C ASP A 188 -3.84 16.74 7.86
N SER A 189 -3.32 17.89 8.32
CA SER A 189 -3.62 18.43 9.64
C SER A 189 -5.11 18.77 9.79
N ILE A 190 -5.72 19.38 8.77
CA ILE A 190 -7.17 19.68 8.75
C ILE A 190 -7.99 18.39 8.78
N SER A 191 -7.62 17.40 7.97
CA SER A 191 -8.33 16.11 7.90
C SER A 191 -8.21 15.33 9.21
N SER A 192 -7.03 15.34 9.84
CA SER A 192 -6.81 14.72 11.14
C SER A 192 -7.63 15.38 12.24
N ALA A 193 -7.70 16.72 12.24
CA ALA A 193 -8.56 17.46 13.19
C ALA A 193 -10.05 17.13 12.99
N MET A 194 -10.49 17.07 11.73
CA MET A 194 -11.86 16.70 11.38
C MET A 194 -12.18 15.26 11.81
N ALA A 195 -11.29 14.31 11.54
CA ALA A 195 -11.44 12.92 11.91
C ALA A 195 -11.54 12.76 13.43
N LEU A 196 -10.63 13.38 14.20
CA LEU A 196 -10.66 13.34 15.66
C LEU A 196 -11.95 13.97 16.21
N SER A 197 -12.40 15.09 15.63
CA SER A 197 -13.67 15.74 16.00
C SER A 197 -14.87 14.80 15.82
N MET A 198 -14.92 14.08 14.68
CA MET A 198 -15.97 13.10 14.41
C MET A 198 -15.93 11.91 15.37
N ILE A 199 -14.73 11.36 15.63
CA ILE A 199 -14.53 10.26 16.57
C ILE A 199 -14.97 10.67 17.97
N ALA A 200 -14.53 11.84 18.44
CA ALA A 200 -14.84 12.38 19.76
C ALA A 200 -16.34 12.60 19.96
N ARG A 201 -17.03 13.21 18.98
CA ARG A 201 -18.48 13.39 19.02
C ARG A 201 -19.23 12.06 19.04
N HIS A 202 -18.77 11.10 18.23
CA HIS A 202 -19.40 9.78 18.17
C HIS A 202 -19.18 8.99 19.48
N ALA A 203 -17.95 8.93 19.98
CA ALA A 203 -17.58 8.22 21.20
C ALA A 203 -18.29 8.77 22.45
N SER A 204 -18.35 10.09 22.57
CA SER A 204 -19.01 10.76 23.70
C SER A 204 -20.53 10.86 23.58
N HIS A 205 -21.14 10.32 22.53
CA HIS A 205 -22.57 10.52 22.21
C HIS A 205 -22.99 12.00 22.18
N ASN A 206 -22.16 12.86 21.57
CA ASN A 206 -22.31 14.32 21.48
C ASN A 206 -22.27 15.08 22.81
N LYS A 207 -21.78 14.46 23.89
CA LYS A 207 -21.53 15.14 25.17
C LYS A 207 -20.26 15.99 25.15
N LEU A 208 -19.33 15.69 24.23
CA LEU A 208 -18.11 16.43 24.01
C LEU A 208 -18.25 17.32 22.77
N GLU A 209 -18.42 18.62 22.98
CA GLU A 209 -18.40 19.61 21.92
C GLU A 209 -16.97 19.73 21.37
N CYS A 210 -16.81 19.60 20.05
CA CYS A 210 -15.49 19.65 19.42
C CYS A 210 -15.34 20.93 18.60
N ARG A 211 -14.25 21.66 18.85
CA ARG A 211 -13.87 22.92 18.20
C ARG A 211 -12.51 22.75 17.54
N ILE A 212 -12.41 23.02 16.24
CA ILE A 212 -11.13 22.91 15.51
C ILE A 212 -10.49 24.29 15.47
N LEU A 213 -9.31 24.40 16.06
CA LEU A 213 -8.56 25.63 16.20
C LEU A 213 -7.35 25.62 15.26
N TYR A 214 -7.11 26.74 14.58
CA TYR A 214 -5.93 26.92 13.76
C TYR A 214 -5.19 28.22 14.07
N ASP A 215 -3.91 28.24 13.70
CA ASP A 215 -3.08 29.43 13.72
C ASP A 215 -2.38 29.63 12.36
N GLY A 216 -1.93 30.85 12.10
CA GLY A 216 -1.33 31.23 10.83
C GLY A 216 -2.37 31.45 9.74
N ASP A 217 -1.98 31.21 8.49
CA ASP A 217 -2.82 31.44 7.32
C ASP A 217 -3.11 30.14 6.56
N ILE A 218 -4.38 29.96 6.21
CA ILE A 218 -4.83 28.91 5.29
C ILE A 218 -4.59 29.43 3.87
N GLY A 219 -3.32 29.47 3.48
CA GLY A 219 -2.82 30.25 2.34
C GLY A 219 -3.21 29.69 0.96
N HIS A 220 -3.30 28.37 0.82
CA HIS A 220 -3.58 27.72 -0.47
C HIS A 220 -5.07 27.77 -0.84
N GLN A 221 -5.37 28.04 -2.12
CA GLN A 221 -6.75 28.10 -2.62
C GLN A 221 -7.43 26.73 -2.50
N GLU A 222 -6.66 25.67 -2.67
CA GLU A 222 -7.07 24.27 -2.56
C GLU A 222 -7.54 23.95 -1.13
N ASN A 223 -6.78 24.35 -0.10
CA ASN A 223 -7.15 24.09 1.30
C ASN A 223 -8.43 24.86 1.69
N ARG A 224 -8.61 26.08 1.17
CA ARG A 224 -9.85 26.84 1.39
C ARG A 224 -11.04 26.19 0.68
N ALA A 225 -10.85 25.69 -0.54
CA ALA A 225 -11.89 24.95 -1.25
C ALA A 225 -12.27 23.68 -0.49
N PHE A 226 -11.29 22.93 0.01
CA PHE A 226 -11.48 21.73 0.82
C PHE A 226 -12.33 22.00 2.08
N ILE A 227 -11.96 23.02 2.87
CA ILE A 227 -12.71 23.43 4.06
C ILE A 227 -14.15 23.83 3.73
N ASN A 228 -14.34 24.62 2.67
CA ASN A 228 -15.65 25.12 2.29
C ASN A 228 -16.57 24.01 1.76
N LEU A 229 -16.05 23.11 0.92
CA LEU A 229 -16.81 22.00 0.34
C LEU A 229 -17.24 20.97 1.40
N LEU A 230 -16.40 20.75 2.42
CA LEU A 230 -16.69 19.82 3.51
C LEU A 230 -17.33 20.50 4.74
N GLU A 231 -17.60 21.81 4.65
CA GLU A 231 -18.18 22.63 5.73
C GLU A 231 -17.42 22.48 7.07
N ILE A 232 -16.09 22.40 7.01
CA ILE A 232 -15.25 22.21 8.19
C ILE A 232 -15.25 23.49 9.02
N LYS A 233 -15.87 23.44 10.20
CA LYS A 233 -15.92 24.57 11.13
C LYS A 233 -14.58 24.71 11.85
N MET A 234 -13.80 25.69 11.42
CA MET A 234 -12.52 26.04 12.04
C MET A 234 -12.54 27.49 12.51
N GLU A 235 -11.90 27.77 13.64
CA GLU A 235 -11.77 29.13 14.19
C GLU A 235 -10.32 29.45 14.55
N ARG A 236 -9.97 30.74 14.51
CA ARG A 236 -8.61 31.17 14.88
C ARG A 236 -8.40 31.00 16.37
N ILE A 237 -7.23 30.48 16.74
CA ILE A 237 -6.85 30.36 18.14
C ILE A 237 -6.74 31.74 18.80
N THR A 238 -7.37 31.88 19.97
CA THR A 238 -7.28 33.07 20.83
C THR A 238 -7.17 32.65 22.30
N PRO A 239 -6.60 33.48 23.19
CA PRO A 239 -6.56 33.18 24.61
C PRO A 239 -7.94 32.89 25.21
N GLN A 240 -8.98 33.62 24.77
CA GLN A 240 -10.35 33.44 25.26
C GLN A 240 -10.91 32.07 24.87
N VAL A 241 -10.71 31.65 23.62
CA VAL A 241 -11.16 30.33 23.15
C VAL A 241 -10.45 29.22 23.93
N LEU A 242 -9.15 29.37 24.22
CA LEU A 242 -8.40 28.40 25.00
C LEU A 242 -8.87 28.28 26.45
N GLU A 243 -9.35 29.37 27.06
CA GLU A 243 -9.93 29.35 28.41
C GLU A 243 -11.27 28.59 28.47
N GLU A 244 -11.98 28.49 27.35
CA GLU A 244 -13.26 27.76 27.23
C GLU A 244 -13.06 26.24 26.98
N CYS A 245 -11.82 25.80 26.73
CA CYS A 245 -11.50 24.40 26.46
C CYS A 245 -11.36 23.60 27.76
N ASN A 246 -12.13 22.53 27.91
CA ASN A 246 -11.92 21.55 29.00
C ASN A 246 -10.76 20.60 28.68
N TYR A 247 -10.60 20.28 27.40
CA TYR A 247 -9.56 19.39 26.89
C TYR A 247 -8.91 19.99 25.65
N ILE A 248 -7.61 19.72 25.48
CA ILE A 248 -6.85 20.15 24.30
C ILE A 248 -6.25 18.93 23.62
N ALA A 249 -6.48 18.80 22.31
CA ALA A 249 -5.79 17.87 21.44
C ALA A 249 -4.87 18.63 20.48
N LEU A 250 -3.68 18.10 20.23
CA LEU A 250 -2.80 18.54 19.16
C LEU A 250 -2.80 17.50 18.05
N VAL A 251 -2.94 17.95 16.80
CA VAL A 251 -2.77 17.11 15.61
C VAL A 251 -1.65 17.65 14.76
N ASP A 252 -0.84 16.73 14.23
CA ASP A 252 0.35 17.02 13.42
C ASP A 252 1.36 17.94 14.12
N SER A 253 1.50 17.75 15.44
CA SER A 253 2.38 18.53 16.29
C SER A 253 2.79 17.71 17.51
N SER A 254 4.10 17.60 17.75
CA SER A 254 4.66 16.78 18.83
C SER A 254 4.47 17.36 20.24
N GLY A 255 3.97 18.58 20.36
CA GLY A 255 3.74 19.23 21.66
C GLY A 255 3.47 20.73 21.59
N PRO A 256 3.06 21.34 22.72
CA PRO A 256 2.76 22.77 22.77
C PRO A 256 4.02 23.62 22.51
N GLY A 257 3.90 24.60 21.61
CA GLY A 257 5.02 25.43 21.17
C GLY A 257 5.94 24.76 20.14
N VAL A 258 5.62 23.54 19.68
CA VAL A 258 6.30 22.85 18.58
C VAL A 258 5.40 22.89 17.35
N ASN A 259 5.73 23.76 16.40
CA ASN A 259 4.91 23.98 15.21
C ASN A 259 3.47 24.47 15.52
N ASN A 260 3.25 25.10 16.68
CA ASN A 260 2.01 25.79 17.05
C ASN A 260 2.36 26.95 18.01
N LYS A 261 1.45 27.90 18.25
CA LYS A 261 1.69 29.04 19.15
C LYS A 261 1.17 28.83 20.58
N LEU A 262 0.90 27.59 20.99
CA LEU A 262 0.55 27.35 22.39
C LEU A 262 1.75 27.65 23.29
N PRO A 263 1.52 28.24 24.48
CA PRO A 263 2.53 28.28 25.52
C PRO A 263 3.07 26.87 25.81
N LYS A 264 4.39 26.70 25.96
CA LYS A 264 5.01 25.39 26.26
C LYS A 264 4.49 24.75 27.57
N THR A 265 3.88 25.53 28.44
CA THR A 265 3.27 25.11 29.71
C THR A 265 1.81 24.67 29.56
N THR A 266 1.21 24.79 28.38
CA THR A 266 -0.18 24.39 28.14
C THR A 266 -0.33 22.90 28.35
N ARG A 267 -1.28 22.52 29.20
CA ARG A 267 -1.65 21.12 29.38
C ARG A 267 -2.39 20.63 28.12
N VAL A 268 -1.89 19.56 27.54
CA VAL A 268 -2.49 18.89 26.37
C VAL A 268 -2.91 17.49 26.79
N ASN A 269 -4.09 17.05 26.38
CA ASN A 269 -4.63 15.75 26.73
C ASN A 269 -4.33 14.70 25.65
N ILE A 270 -4.39 15.08 24.38
CA ILE A 270 -4.18 14.20 23.23
C ILE A 270 -3.12 14.81 22.32
N ILE A 271 -2.14 14.00 21.91
CA ILE A 271 -1.19 14.34 20.86
C ILE A 271 -1.29 13.24 19.80
N ILE A 272 -1.52 13.63 18.55
CA ILE A 272 -1.48 12.75 17.38
C ILE A 272 -0.48 13.36 16.41
N ASP A 273 0.72 12.79 16.33
CA ASP A 273 1.81 13.28 15.50
C ASP A 273 2.04 12.36 14.30
N HIS A 274 2.10 12.93 13.10
CA HIS A 274 2.41 12.19 11.89
C HIS A 274 3.93 11.94 11.73
N HIS A 275 4.77 12.70 12.45
CA HIS A 275 6.23 12.63 12.34
C HIS A 275 6.86 11.67 13.36
N LYS A 276 7.42 10.56 12.87
CA LYS A 276 8.20 9.60 13.67
C LYS A 276 9.62 10.10 14.02
N ASN A 277 9.74 11.26 14.67
CA ASN A 277 11.04 11.72 15.19
C ASN A 277 11.13 11.46 16.69
N ASP A 278 12.18 10.73 17.10
CA ASP A 278 12.51 10.21 18.43
C ASP A 278 12.72 11.27 19.55
N GLU A 279 12.30 12.51 19.34
CA GLU A 279 12.39 13.60 20.32
C GLU A 279 11.00 14.19 20.57
N HIS A 280 10.13 13.42 21.24
CA HIS A 280 9.08 14.09 22.00
C HIS A 280 9.79 14.87 23.12
N PRO A 281 9.69 16.22 23.18
CA PRO A 281 10.00 16.91 24.41
C PRO A 281 9.22 16.25 25.55
N SER A 282 9.68 16.35 26.80
CA SER A 282 9.01 15.75 27.96
C SER A 282 7.60 16.33 28.17
N VAL A 283 6.65 15.94 27.33
CA VAL A 283 5.29 16.43 27.29
C VAL A 283 4.43 15.41 28.01
N VAL A 284 3.75 15.89 29.05
CA VAL A 284 2.80 15.08 29.81
C VAL A 284 1.45 15.22 29.13
N ALA A 285 1.05 14.22 28.35
CA ALA A 285 -0.27 14.09 27.75
C ALA A 285 -0.92 12.76 28.16
N ASP A 286 -2.25 12.73 28.20
CA ASP A 286 -3.02 11.54 28.60
C ASP A 286 -3.01 10.45 27.49
N PHE A 287 -2.87 10.89 26.24
CA PHE A 287 -2.73 10.07 25.03
C PHE A 287 -1.68 10.66 24.07
N ILE A 288 -0.81 9.81 23.54
CA ILE A 288 0.20 10.14 22.52
C ILE A 288 0.22 9.00 21.50
N ASP A 289 0.08 9.34 20.22
CA ASP A 289 0.30 8.48 19.05
C ASP A 289 1.18 9.22 18.04
#